data_AF-A0A937IQH9-F1
#
_entry.id   AF-A0A937IQH9-F1
#
_cell.length_a   1.000
_cell.length_b   1.000
_cell.length_c   1.000
_cell.angle_alpha   90.00
_cell.angle_beta   90.00
_cell.angle_gamma   90.00
#
_symmetry.space_group_name_H-M   'P 1'
#
loop_
_entity.id
_entity.type
_entity.pdbx_description
1 polymer ?
#
loop_
_entity_poly.entity_id
_entity_poly.type
_entity_poly.pdbx_seq_one_letter_code
_entity_poly.pdbx_strand_id
1 'polypeptide(L)'
;FVIAISDDINPENADAVFWSLAYRSNPIEDVEILAHRDRGHGPKSKTKTEDSTMLIDATLKGEMPPLALPKQQYMEDARVLWDKLGLPSLKPETPWHGYSMGDWSEDWDKIAKRAAEGDYLINGLRSAQMKQKNIKPNTPVRSVKND
;
A
#
# COMPACT_ATOMS: atom_id res chain seq x y z
N PHE A 1 23.50 4.13 3.15
CA PHE A 1 22.22 3.59 2.68
C PHE A 1 21.38 4.76 2.22
N VAL A 2 20.74 4.63 1.06
CA VAL A 2 19.75 5.58 0.54
C VAL A 2 18.56 4.76 0.09
N ILE A 3 17.35 5.20 0.46
CA ILE A 3 16.10 4.55 0.06
C ILE A 3 15.32 5.58 -0.75
N ALA A 4 15.06 5.28 -2.02
CA ALA A 4 14.13 6.05 -2.83
C ALA A 4 12.69 5.60 -2.51
N ILE A 5 11.80 6.57 -2.29
CA ILE A 5 10.39 6.35 -1.98
C ILE A 5 9.53 7.24 -2.89
N SER A 6 8.26 6.88 -3.07
CA SER A 6 7.30 7.67 -3.84
C SER A 6 6.64 8.75 -2.97
N ASP A 7 6.00 9.74 -3.62
CA ASP A 7 5.39 10.92 -2.96
C ASP A 7 4.28 10.59 -1.95
N ASP A 8 3.71 9.39 -2.02
CA ASP A 8 2.69 8.91 -1.09
C ASP A 8 3.27 8.39 0.25
N ILE A 9 4.60 8.31 0.37
CA ILE A 9 5.31 7.85 1.56
C ILE A 9 5.95 9.05 2.26
N ASN A 10 5.59 9.25 3.52
CA ASN A 10 6.24 10.26 4.36
C ASN A 10 7.64 9.78 4.78
N PRO A 11 8.74 10.45 4.36
CA PRO A 11 10.11 10.04 4.71
C PRO A 11 10.41 10.10 6.22
N GLU A 12 9.69 10.94 6.97
CA GLU A 12 9.88 11.10 8.41
C GLU A 12 9.12 10.03 9.22
N ASN A 13 8.32 9.19 8.57
CA ASN A 13 7.63 8.06 9.19
C ASN A 13 8.35 6.75 8.83
N ALA A 14 9.12 6.21 9.79
CA ALA A 14 9.87 4.97 9.60
C ALA A 14 8.99 3.77 9.22
N ASP A 15 7.77 3.67 9.78
CA ASP A 15 6.86 2.56 9.46
C ASP A 15 6.38 2.64 8.01
N ALA A 16 6.11 3.85 7.52
CA ALA A 16 5.74 4.08 6.11
C ALA A 16 6.91 3.75 5.16
N VAL A 17 8.13 4.14 5.52
CA VAL A 17 9.35 3.83 4.74
C VAL A 17 9.60 2.33 4.71
N PHE A 18 9.51 1.64 5.86
CA PHE A 18 9.70 0.18 5.92
C PHE A 18 8.58 -0.59 5.23
N TRP A 19 7.35 -0.08 5.26
CA TRP A 19 6.26 -0.63 4.47
C TRP A 19 6.56 -0.51 2.97
N SER A 20 7.00 0.66 2.50
CA SER A 20 7.39 0.86 1.09
C SER A 20 8.51 -0.10 0.70
N LEU A 21 9.53 -0.23 1.54
CA LEU A 21 10.63 -1.16 1.35
C LEU A 21 10.15 -2.62 1.21
N ALA A 22 9.27 -3.07 2.11
CA ALA A 22 8.81 -4.46 2.15
C ALA A 22 7.91 -4.84 0.96
N TYR A 23 7.11 -3.89 0.46
CA TYR A 23 6.08 -4.18 -0.55
C TYR A 23 6.40 -3.66 -1.95
N ARG A 24 7.39 -2.78 -2.11
CA ARG A 24 7.75 -2.14 -3.40
C ARG A 24 9.19 -2.34 -3.83
N SER A 25 9.97 -3.13 -3.09
CA SER A 25 11.35 -3.45 -3.43
C SER A 25 11.57 -4.96 -3.53
N ASN A 26 12.11 -5.40 -4.64
CA ASN A 26 12.68 -6.72 -4.84
C ASN A 26 14.21 -6.61 -4.74
N PRO A 27 14.87 -7.16 -3.71
CA PRO A 27 16.31 -6.99 -3.50
C PRO A 27 17.20 -7.45 -4.67
N ILE A 28 16.71 -8.33 -5.56
CA ILE A 28 17.45 -8.75 -6.75
C ILE A 28 17.43 -7.68 -7.84
N GLU A 29 16.35 -6.90 -7.95
CA GLU A 29 16.08 -5.97 -9.04
C GLU A 29 16.30 -4.50 -8.63
N ASP A 30 16.04 -4.18 -7.36
CA ASP A 30 15.89 -2.82 -6.87
C ASP A 30 17.01 -2.39 -5.89
N VAL A 31 18.09 -3.17 -5.77
CA VAL A 31 19.22 -2.84 -4.89
C VAL A 31 20.51 -2.74 -5.67
N GLU A 32 21.19 -1.62 -5.49
CA GLU A 32 22.53 -1.37 -6.05
C GLU A 32 23.54 -1.14 -4.93
N ILE A 33 24.68 -1.83 -5.02
CA ILE A 33 25.78 -1.68 -4.07
C ILE A 33 26.98 -1.07 -4.76
N LEU A 34 27.29 0.18 -4.39
CA LEU A 34 28.44 0.90 -4.89
C LEU A 34 29.62 0.74 -3.92
N ALA A 35 30.74 0.26 -4.43
CA ALA A 35 31.99 0.16 -3.69
C ALA A 35 32.74 1.51 -3.63
N HIS A 36 33.82 1.56 -2.85
CA HIS A 36 34.79 2.66 -2.83
C HIS A 36 34.22 4.03 -2.41
N ARG A 37 33.21 4.06 -1.53
CA ARG A 37 32.77 5.32 -0.90
C ARG A 37 33.76 5.72 0.19
N ASP A 38 34.15 7.00 0.18
CA ASP A 38 34.92 7.56 1.28
C ASP A 38 34.18 7.46 2.62
N ARG A 39 34.93 7.22 3.70
CA ARG A 39 34.37 6.91 5.03
C ARG A 39 33.61 8.05 5.69
N GLY A 40 33.85 9.29 5.26
CA GLY A 40 33.30 10.46 5.94
C GLY A 40 33.68 10.51 7.43
N HIS A 41 32.77 11.01 8.27
CA HIS A 41 33.03 11.27 9.70
C HIS A 41 32.74 10.09 10.64
N GLY A 42 32.54 8.88 10.12
CA GLY A 42 32.22 7.70 10.93
C GLY A 42 33.41 7.18 11.77
N PRO A 43 33.15 6.29 12.76
CA PRO A 43 34.20 5.64 13.55
C PRO A 43 35.23 4.92 12.67
N LYS A 44 36.51 5.27 12.82
CA LYS A 44 37.60 4.68 12.01
C LYS A 44 37.94 3.29 12.53
N SER A 45 37.62 2.25 11.76
CA SER A 45 38.24 0.93 11.93
C SER A 45 39.63 0.90 11.28
N LYS A 46 40.59 0.25 11.94
CA LYS A 46 41.99 0.13 11.47
C LYS A 46 42.16 -0.77 10.24
N THR A 47 41.18 -1.61 9.92
CA THR A 47 41.32 -2.68 8.91
C THR A 47 40.63 -2.39 7.58
N LYS A 48 39.76 -1.37 7.51
CA LYS A 48 39.08 -0.96 6.28
C LYS A 48 39.42 0.48 5.94
N THR A 49 39.82 0.74 4.71
CA THR A 49 40.20 2.08 4.21
C THR A 49 39.04 2.82 3.56
N GLU A 50 37.98 2.11 3.18
CA GLU A 50 36.81 2.62 2.46
C GLU A 50 35.52 1.91 2.92
N ASP A 51 34.37 2.51 2.59
CA ASP A 51 33.04 1.97 2.83
C ASP A 51 32.31 1.68 1.51
N SER A 52 31.15 1.03 1.58
CA SER A 52 30.21 0.93 0.47
C SER A 52 28.97 1.80 0.69
N THR A 53 28.16 1.91 -0.36
CA THR A 53 26.81 2.50 -0.31
C THR A 53 25.83 1.52 -0.89
N MET A 54 24.72 1.32 -0.20
CA MET A 54 23.57 0.60 -0.73
C MET A 54 22.49 1.63 -1.11
N LEU A 55 22.03 1.55 -2.34
CA LEU A 55 20.89 2.29 -2.87
C LEU A 55 19.74 1.29 -3.01
N ILE A 56 18.57 1.65 -2.51
CA ILE A 56 17.39 0.80 -2.56
C ILE A 56 16.25 1.58 -3.21
N ASP A 57 15.69 1.05 -4.29
CA ASP A 57 14.53 1.62 -4.96
C ASP A 57 13.22 1.02 -4.41
N ALA A 58 12.65 1.68 -3.41
CA ALA A 58 11.35 1.32 -2.82
C ALA A 58 10.20 2.17 -3.40
N THR A 59 10.35 2.74 -4.61
CA THR A 59 9.29 3.47 -5.30
C THR A 59 8.22 2.55 -5.88
N LEU A 60 7.03 3.10 -6.09
CA LEU A 60 5.92 2.43 -6.76
C LEU A 60 6.26 2.14 -8.24
N LYS A 61 6.34 0.86 -8.60
CA LYS A 61 6.72 0.41 -9.96
C LYS A 61 5.54 0.35 -10.94
N GLY A 62 4.31 0.36 -10.45
CA GLY A 62 3.08 0.27 -11.25
C GLY A 62 1.83 0.38 -10.37
N GLU A 63 0.65 0.25 -10.99
CA GLU A 63 -0.61 0.25 -10.25
C GLU A 63 -0.63 -0.87 -9.20
N MET A 64 -1.03 -0.52 -7.98
CA MET A 64 -1.15 -1.45 -6.86
C MET A 64 -2.56 -1.40 -6.25
N PRO A 65 -3.02 -2.50 -5.63
CA PRO A 65 -4.27 -2.50 -4.89
C PRO A 65 -4.19 -1.46 -3.77
N PRO A 66 -5.31 -0.82 -3.40
CA PRO A 66 -5.31 0.19 -2.35
C PRO A 66 -4.90 -0.42 -1.02
N LEU A 67 -4.42 0.43 -0.10
CA LEU A 67 -4.21 0.00 1.27
C LEU A 67 -5.56 -0.44 1.85
N ALA A 68 -5.57 -1.54 2.61
CA ALA A 68 -6.78 -2.16 3.17
C ALA A 68 -7.38 -1.37 4.35
N LEU A 69 -7.54 -0.06 4.16
CA LEU A 69 -8.15 0.87 5.09
C LEU A 69 -9.50 1.37 4.55
N PRO A 70 -10.46 1.70 5.43
CA PRO A 70 -11.70 2.32 5.01
C PRO A 70 -11.47 3.66 4.30
N LYS A 71 -12.44 4.07 3.47
CA LYS A 71 -12.45 5.43 2.90
C LYS A 71 -12.50 6.49 4.00
N GLN A 72 -11.96 7.67 3.68
CA GLN A 72 -11.90 8.84 4.57
C GLN A 72 -13.23 9.14 5.26
N GLN A 73 -14.34 9.17 4.52
CA GLN A 73 -15.67 9.47 5.07
C GLN A 73 -16.03 8.60 6.28
N TYR A 74 -15.72 7.29 6.23
CA TYR A 74 -16.06 6.37 7.31
C TYR A 74 -15.19 6.59 8.54
N MET A 75 -13.90 6.90 8.34
CA MET A 75 -12.98 7.21 9.43
C MET A 75 -13.33 8.54 10.10
N GLU A 76 -13.76 9.53 9.34
CA GLU A 76 -14.23 10.83 9.86
C GLU A 76 -15.55 10.71 10.61
N ASP A 77 -16.52 9.98 10.06
CA ASP A 77 -17.80 9.71 10.73
C ASP A 77 -17.59 8.92 12.04
N ALA A 78 -16.70 7.92 12.02
CA ALA A 78 -16.34 7.15 13.19
C ALA A 78 -15.73 8.05 14.29
N ARG A 79 -14.87 9.00 13.92
CA ARG A 79 -14.32 9.98 14.87
C ARG A 79 -15.42 10.83 15.52
N VAL A 80 -16.38 11.32 14.74
CA VAL A 80 -17.51 12.10 15.27
C VAL A 80 -18.33 11.27 16.28
N LEU A 81 -18.57 10.00 15.99
CA LEU A 81 -19.26 9.10 16.92
C LEU A 81 -18.44 8.83 18.17
N TRP A 82 -17.14 8.60 18.03
CA TRP A 82 -16.21 8.37 19.12
C TRP A 82 -16.21 9.54 20.12
N ASP A 83 -16.14 10.77 19.60
CA ASP A 83 -16.18 11.99 20.40
C ASP A 83 -17.53 12.14 21.13
N LYS A 84 -18.66 11.86 20.46
CA LYS A 84 -20.00 11.89 21.07
C LYS A 84 -20.15 10.90 22.22
N LEU A 85 -19.46 9.76 22.15
CA LEU A 85 -19.48 8.74 23.19
C LEU A 85 -18.57 9.10 24.39
N GLY A 86 -17.82 10.20 24.32
CA GLY A 86 -16.91 10.63 25.39
C GLY A 86 -15.74 9.67 25.62
N LEU A 87 -15.33 8.95 24.56
CA LEU A 87 -14.23 8.00 24.61
C LEU A 87 -12.87 8.72 24.67
N PRO A 88 -11.78 8.04 25.06
CA PRO A 88 -10.45 8.65 25.14
C PRO A 88 -10.01 9.29 23.83
N SER A 89 -9.23 10.38 23.91
CA SER A 89 -8.74 11.10 22.72
C SER A 89 -8.04 10.15 21.74
N LEU A 90 -8.46 10.20 20.47
CA LEU A 90 -7.82 9.46 19.40
C LEU A 90 -6.40 9.97 19.14
N LYS A 91 -5.50 9.03 18.78
CA LYS A 91 -4.15 9.31 18.28
C LYS A 91 -4.00 8.61 16.92
N PRO A 92 -4.63 9.14 15.86
CA PRO A 92 -4.60 8.51 14.54
C PRO A 92 -3.17 8.50 14.00
N GLU A 93 -2.77 7.38 13.40
CA GLU A 93 -1.50 7.22 12.70
C GLU A 93 -1.72 7.38 11.20
N THR A 94 -0.68 7.81 10.48
CA THR A 94 -0.72 8.00 9.03
C THR A 94 -0.26 6.72 8.32
N PRO A 95 -1.00 6.23 7.30
CA PRO A 95 -2.24 6.81 6.77
C PRO A 95 -3.47 6.45 7.64
N TRP A 96 -4.30 7.46 7.92
CA TRP A 96 -5.51 7.28 8.75
C TRP A 96 -6.68 6.64 7.98
N HIS A 97 -6.67 6.74 6.65
CA HIS A 97 -7.67 6.17 5.76
C HIS A 97 -7.02 5.64 4.49
N GLY A 98 -7.76 4.82 3.74
CA GLY A 98 -7.30 4.28 2.47
C GLY A 98 -7.17 5.37 1.41
N TYR A 99 -6.23 5.14 0.49
CA TYR A 99 -6.07 5.90 -0.75
C TYR A 99 -5.86 4.93 -1.91
N SER A 100 -6.18 5.36 -3.13
CA SER A 100 -5.99 4.55 -4.32
C SER A 100 -4.52 4.56 -4.74
N MET A 101 -3.99 3.40 -5.11
CA MET A 101 -2.67 3.23 -5.73
C MET A 101 -2.77 2.80 -7.20
N GLY A 102 -3.94 2.99 -7.82
CA GLY A 102 -4.18 2.71 -9.24
C GLY A 102 -5.04 1.47 -9.47
N ASP A 103 -4.77 0.35 -8.80
CA ASP A 103 -5.49 -0.91 -9.03
C ASP A 103 -6.80 -0.98 -8.21
N TRP A 104 -7.70 -0.02 -8.43
CA TRP A 104 -9.04 0.01 -7.84
C TRP A 104 -10.06 0.58 -8.83
N SER A 105 -11.00 -0.25 -9.29
CA SER A 105 -11.99 0.16 -10.28
C SER A 105 -13.23 0.79 -9.66
N GLU A 106 -13.96 1.59 -10.45
CA GLU A 106 -15.27 2.13 -10.06
C GLU A 106 -16.28 1.03 -9.72
N ASP A 107 -16.20 -0.13 -10.40
CA ASP A 107 -17.06 -1.27 -10.11
C ASP A 107 -16.82 -1.80 -8.70
N TRP A 108 -15.56 -1.87 -8.26
CA TRP A 108 -15.22 -2.23 -6.89
C TRP A 108 -15.69 -1.19 -5.89
N ASP A 109 -15.65 0.09 -6.27
CA ASP A 109 -16.21 1.17 -5.46
C ASP A 109 -17.72 1.01 -5.22
N LYS A 110 -18.48 0.70 -6.27
CA LYS A 110 -19.92 0.41 -6.19
C LYS A 110 -20.20 -0.84 -5.34
N ILE A 111 -19.36 -1.86 -5.44
CA ILE A 111 -19.47 -3.09 -4.63
C ILE A 111 -19.23 -2.78 -3.15
N ALA A 112 -18.17 -2.03 -2.83
CA ALA A 112 -17.82 -1.63 -1.47
C ALA A 112 -18.91 -0.75 -0.84
N LYS A 113 -19.47 0.20 -1.61
CA LYS A 113 -20.58 1.04 -1.16
C LYS A 113 -21.81 0.21 -0.80
N ARG A 114 -22.27 -0.68 -1.69
CA ARG A 114 -23.39 -1.58 -1.39
C ARG A 114 -23.14 -2.43 -0.14
N ALA A 115 -21.92 -2.91 0.05
CA ALA A 115 -21.58 -3.69 1.23
C ALA A 115 -21.72 -2.86 2.52
N ALA A 116 -21.24 -1.62 2.51
CA ALA A 116 -21.36 -0.70 3.65
C ALA A 116 -22.82 -0.29 3.94
N GLU A 117 -23.66 -0.19 2.91
CA GLU A 117 -25.09 0.13 3.03
C GLU A 117 -25.96 -1.08 3.48
N GLY A 118 -25.36 -2.27 3.64
CA GLY A 118 -26.06 -3.50 4.02
C GLY A 118 -26.56 -4.34 2.83
N ASP A 119 -26.42 -3.84 1.61
CA ASP A 119 -26.84 -4.46 0.35
C ASP A 119 -25.81 -5.47 -0.23
N TYR A 120 -24.97 -6.07 0.62
CA TYR A 120 -23.89 -6.97 0.16
C TYR A 120 -24.40 -8.20 -0.61
N LEU A 121 -25.63 -8.66 -0.35
CA LEU A 121 -26.24 -9.79 -1.07
C LEU A 121 -26.43 -9.49 -2.57
N ILE A 122 -26.67 -8.21 -2.93
CA ILE A 122 -26.77 -7.78 -4.32
C ILE A 122 -25.46 -8.04 -5.07
N ASN A 123 -24.30 -7.88 -4.39
CA ASN A 123 -23.00 -8.21 -4.98
C ASN A 123 -22.92 -9.70 -5.34
N GLY A 124 -23.42 -10.59 -4.46
CA GLY A 124 -23.50 -12.03 -4.72
C GLY A 124 -24.37 -12.37 -5.93
N LEU A 125 -25.55 -11.75 -6.05
CA LEU A 125 -26.45 -11.93 -7.20
C LEU A 125 -25.80 -11.48 -8.51
N ARG A 126 -25.09 -10.35 -8.52
CA ARG A 126 -24.35 -9.85 -9.69
C ARG A 126 -23.22 -10.78 -10.08
N SER A 127 -22.41 -11.23 -9.12
CA SER A 127 -21.33 -12.19 -9.36
C SER A 127 -21.85 -13.54 -9.87
N ALA A 128 -23.03 -13.99 -9.40
CA ALA A 128 -23.64 -15.23 -9.87
C ALA A 128 -24.01 -15.20 -11.36
N GLN A 129 -24.32 -14.02 -11.92
CA GLN A 129 -24.59 -13.84 -13.35
C GLN A 129 -23.34 -14.02 -14.22
N MET A 130 -22.14 -13.90 -13.64
CA MET A 130 -20.85 -14.01 -14.34
C MET A 130 -20.27 -15.44 -14.30
N LYS A 131 -21.01 -16.44 -13.80
CA LYS A 131 -20.54 -17.82 -13.78
C LYS A 131 -20.40 -18.36 -15.20
N GLN A 132 -19.20 -18.80 -15.55
CA GLN A 132 -18.91 -19.43 -16.84
C GLN A 132 -18.31 -20.82 -16.62
N LYS A 133 -18.54 -21.72 -17.59
CA LYS A 133 -17.93 -23.06 -17.60
C LYS A 133 -16.55 -22.98 -18.24
N ASN A 134 -15.72 -23.99 -17.97
CA ASN A 134 -14.40 -24.17 -18.62
C ASN A 134 -13.39 -23.04 -18.35
N ILE A 135 -13.56 -22.26 -17.28
CA ILE A 135 -12.55 -21.32 -16.80
C ILE A 135 -11.70 -22.01 -15.74
N LYS A 136 -10.37 -21.87 -15.84
CA LYS A 136 -9.44 -22.33 -14.81
C LYS A 136 -9.69 -21.58 -13.48
N PRO A 137 -9.71 -22.24 -12.31
CA PRO A 137 -9.77 -21.55 -11.03
C PRO A 137 -8.70 -20.47 -10.88
N ASN A 138 -9.04 -19.38 -10.19
CA ASN A 138 -8.18 -18.20 -9.98
C ASN A 138 -7.81 -17.40 -11.26
N THR A 139 -8.50 -17.63 -12.38
CA THR A 139 -8.41 -16.71 -13.53
C THR A 139 -8.93 -15.32 -13.12
N PRO A 140 -8.18 -14.23 -13.35
CA PRO A 140 -8.64 -12.87 -13.03
C PRO A 140 -9.97 -12.55 -13.73
N VAL A 141 -10.94 -11.99 -12.99
CA VAL A 141 -12.25 -11.63 -13.57
C VAL A 141 -12.11 -10.65 -14.75
N ARG A 142 -11.12 -9.75 -14.68
CA ARG A 142 -10.84 -8.77 -15.73
C ARG A 142 -10.39 -9.41 -17.05
N SER A 143 -9.82 -10.61 -17.04
CA SER A 143 -9.37 -11.27 -18.27
C SER A 143 -10.48 -12.04 -18.99
N VAL A 144 -11.70 -12.08 -18.42
CA VAL A 144 -12.83 -12.85 -18.95
C VAL A 144 -14.10 -12.00 -19.13
N LYS A 145 -14.11 -10.78 -18.61
CA LYS A 145 -15.09 -9.76 -18.99
C LYS A 145 -14.67 -9.23 -20.38
N ASN A 146 -15.57 -9.34 -21.35
CA ASN A 146 -15.51 -8.48 -22.54
C ASN A 146 -16.13 -7.15 -22.11
N ASP A 147 -15.42 -6.04 -22.32
CA ASP A 147 -15.96 -4.68 -22.09
C ASP A 147 -17.13 -4.37 -23.02
#